data_AF-A0A2J6WXW9-F1
#
_entry.id   AF-A0A2J6WXW9-F1
#
_cell.length_a   1.000
_cell.length_b   1.000
_cell.length_c   1.000
_cell.angle_alpha   90.00
_cell.angle_beta   90.00
_cell.angle_gamma   90.00
#
_symmetry.space_group_name_H-M   'P 1'
#
loop_
_entity.id
_entity.type
_entity.pdbx_description
1 polymer ?
#
loop_
_entity_poly.entity_id
_entity_poly.type
_entity_poly.pdbx_seq_one_letter_code
_entity_poly.pdbx_strand_id
1 'polypeptide(L)' 'TSDEQSEIFITVSEGKYHIVKKIMESLGHPVKYLKRVRIGNLKLDENLEVGEYRPLSNEEVEKLKSLVNLK' A
#
# COMPACT_ATOMS: atom_id res chain seq x y z
N THR A 1 26.31 4.13 4.64
CA THR A 1 26.08 3.89 3.20
C THR A 1 26.83 2.64 2.80
N SER A 2 26.16 1.50 2.87
CA SER A 2 26.52 0.26 2.19
C SER A 2 25.33 -0.69 2.33
N ASP A 3 25.22 -1.59 1.36
CA ASP A 3 24.29 -2.73 1.17
C ASP A 3 23.19 -2.45 0.14
N GLU A 4 23.14 -3.31 -0.90
CA GLU A 4 22.55 -3.13 -2.25
C GLU A 4 21.01 -3.00 -2.33
N GLN A 5 20.38 -2.39 -1.33
CA GLN A 5 18.93 -2.28 -1.21
C GLN A 5 18.52 -0.87 -0.81
N SER A 6 17.44 -0.40 -1.42
CA SER A 6 16.81 0.88 -1.13
C SER A 6 15.33 0.64 -0.93
N GLU A 7 14.76 1.29 0.08
CA GLU A 7 13.33 1.23 0.39
C GLU A 7 12.68 2.59 0.12
N ILE A 8 11.51 2.56 -0.52
CA ILE A 8 10.74 3.76 -0.82
C ILE A 8 9.25 3.51 -0.57
N PHE A 9 8.53 4.57 -0.18
CA PHE A 9 7.08 4.58 -0.14
C PHE A 9 6.53 5.27 -1.38
N ILE A 10 5.70 4.56 -2.13
CA ILE A 10 4.98 5.10 -3.30
C ILE A 10 3.48 5.08 -3.00
N THR A 11 2.84 6.23 -3.18
CA THR A 11 1.37 6.34 -3.17
C THR A 11 0.88 6.48 -4.60
N VAL A 12 -0.08 5.64 -5.00
CA VAL A 12 -0.74 5.71 -6.31
C VAL A 12 -2.25 5.82 -6.10
N SER A 13 -2.90 6.65 -6.92
CA SER A 13 -4.37 6.79 -6.91
C SER A 13 -5.06 5.93 -7.97
N GLU A 14 -4.30 5.36 -8.92
CA GLU A 14 -4.82 4.51 -9.99
C GLU A 14 -4.42 3.03 -9.79
N GLY A 15 -5.36 2.11 -10.03
CA GLY A 15 -5.13 0.66 -9.95
C GLY A 15 -4.71 0.02 -11.28
N LYS A 16 -3.72 0.58 -12.00
CA LYS A 16 -3.26 0.04 -13.28
C LYS A 16 -2.35 -1.19 -13.10
N TYR A 17 -2.43 -2.14 -14.03
CA TYR A 17 -1.67 -3.39 -13.98
C TYR A 17 -0.15 -3.14 -13.90
N HIS A 18 0.46 -3.61 -12.81
CA HIS A 18 1.89 -3.51 -12.50
C HIS A 18 2.47 -2.08 -12.51
N ILE A 19 1.65 -1.04 -12.28
CA ILE A 19 2.08 0.37 -12.42
C ILE A 19 3.37 0.68 -11.64
N VAL A 20 3.46 0.27 -10.37
CA VAL A 20 4.65 0.50 -9.53
C VAL A 20 5.87 -0.21 -10.11
N LYS A 21 5.74 -1.48 -10.52
CA LYS A 21 6.86 -2.24 -11.10
C LYS A 21 7.34 -1.60 -12.42
N LYS A 22 6.42 -1.19 -13.28
CA LYS A 22 6.73 -0.57 -14.58
C LYS A 22 7.41 0.79 -14.43
N ILE A 23 6.93 1.64 -13.52
CA ILE A 23 7.56 2.94 -13.24
C ILE A 23 9.01 2.72 -12.78
N MET A 24 9.21 1.85 -11.79
CA MET A 24 10.52 1.61 -11.20
C MET A 24 11.50 0.94 -12.19
N GLU A 25 11.02 0.02 -13.01
CA GLU A 25 11.80 -0.59 -14.10
C GLU A 25 12.22 0.46 -15.14
N SER A 26 11.34 1.36 -15.55
CA SER A 26 11.66 2.43 -16.50
C SER A 26 12.71 3.42 -15.99
N LEU A 27 12.89 3.51 -14.67
CA LEU A 27 13.89 4.34 -14.01
C LEU A 27 15.20 3.58 -13.73
N GLY A 28 15.33 2.32 -14.14
CA GLY A 28 16.52 1.50 -13.88
C GLY A 28 16.60 0.92 -12.47
N HIS A 29 15.49 0.91 -11.72
CA HIS A 29 15.42 0.45 -10.34
C HIS A 29 14.40 -0.69 -10.18
N PRO A 30 14.65 -1.90 -10.71
CA PRO A 30 13.68 -2.99 -10.67
C PRO A 30 13.29 -3.37 -9.23
N VAL A 31 11.99 -3.57 -9.00
CA VAL A 31 11.42 -3.85 -7.67
C VAL A 31 11.66 -5.29 -7.25
N LYS A 32 12.43 -5.50 -6.17
CA LYS A 32 12.69 -6.83 -5.57
C LYS A 32 11.56 -7.28 -4.64
N TYR A 33 10.96 -6.35 -3.89
CA TYR A 33 9.87 -6.61 -2.95
C TYR A 33 8.83 -5.50 -3.03
N LEU A 34 7.54 -5.88 -3.04
CA LEU A 34 6.42 -4.94 -3.09
C LEU A 34 5.36 -5.36 -2.09
N LYS A 35 5.12 -4.50 -1.10
CA LYS A 35 4.07 -4.66 -0.09
C LYS A 35 3.18 -3.44 -0.08
N ARG A 36 1.86 -3.66 -0.17
CA ARG A 36 0.89 -2.59 0.05
C ARG A 36 0.67 -2.44 1.56
N VAL A 37 1.12 -1.32 2.11
CA VAL A 37 1.06 -1.04 3.55
C VAL A 37 -0.11 -0.13 3.95
N ARG A 38 -0.81 0.46 2.97
CA ARG A 38 -1.92 1.38 3.21
C ARG A 38 -2.90 1.41 2.02
N ILE A 39 -4.17 1.62 2.31
CA ILE A 39 -5.22 1.96 1.34
C ILE A 39 -5.98 3.16 1.88
N GLY A 40 -5.91 4.31 1.20
CA GLY A 40 -6.50 5.54 1.71
C GLY A 40 -5.94 5.89 3.09
N ASN A 41 -6.83 6.02 4.08
CA ASN A 41 -6.47 6.23 5.49
C ASN A 41 -6.32 4.93 6.31
N LEU A 42 -6.59 3.76 5.73
CA LEU A 42 -6.44 2.46 6.38
C LEU A 42 -5.00 1.96 6.26
N LYS A 43 -4.32 1.79 7.38
CA LYS A 43 -2.97 1.20 7.45
C LYS A 43 -3.06 -0.31 7.66
N LEU A 44 -2.10 -1.03 7.10
CA LEU A 44 -1.91 -2.44 7.43
C LEU A 44 -1.49 -2.56 8.90
N ASP A 45 -2.18 -3.42 9.63
CA ASP A 45 -1.88 -3.71 11.04
C ASP A 45 -0.54 -4.44 11.16
N GLU A 46 0.31 -3.98 12.06
CA GLU A 46 1.65 -4.55 12.28
C GLU A 46 1.58 -5.89 13.01
N ASN A 47 0.48 -6.16 13.72
CA ASN A 47 0.28 -7.40 14.48
C ASN A 47 -0.49 -8.48 13.70
N LEU A 48 -0.94 -8.18 12.48
CA LEU A 48 -1.69 -9.13 11.65
C LEU A 48 -0.71 -10.01 10.85
N GLU A 49 -0.80 -11.33 11.03
CA GLU A 49 0.12 -12.26 10.36
C GLU A 49 -0.22 -12.42 8.86
N VAL A 50 0.74 -12.95 8.10
CA VAL A 50 0.57 -13.16 6.66
C VAL A 50 -0.49 -14.23 6.42
N GLY A 51 -1.53 -13.85 5.68
CA GLY A 51 -2.66 -14.74 5.37
C GLY A 51 -3.84 -14.56 6.32
N GLU A 52 -3.67 -13.82 7.42
CA GLU A 52 -4.76 -13.49 8.31
C GLU A 52 -5.59 -12.30 7.80
N TYR A 53 -6.80 -12.19 8.35
CA TYR A 53 -7.65 -11.04 8.18
C TYR A 53 -8.29 -10.65 9.51
N ARG A 54 -8.63 -9.37 9.65
CA ARG A 54 -9.43 -8.88 10.76
C ARG A 54 -10.61 -8.06 10.26
N PRO A 55 -11.72 -8.02 11.01
CA PRO A 55 -12.77 -7.05 10.73
C PRO A 55 -12.25 -5.62 10.93
N LEU A 56 -12.83 -4.69 10.17
CA LEU A 56 -12.62 -3.26 10.39
C LEU A 56 -13.41 -2.80 11.61
N SER A 57 -12.86 -1.84 12.36
CA SER A 57 -13.61 -1.16 13.41
C SER A 57 -14.65 -0.21 12.80
N ASN A 58 -15.70 0.11 13.56
CA ASN A 58 -16.71 1.07 13.13
C ASN A 58 -16.09 2.43 12.76
N GLU A 59 -15.06 2.86 13.50
CA GLU A 59 -14.35 4.11 13.21
C GLU A 59 -13.59 4.04 11.87
N GLU A 60 -12.93 2.92 11.56
CA GLU A 60 -12.24 2.71 10.29
C GLU A 60 -13.23 2.72 9.11
N VAL A 61 -14.39 2.09 9.29
CA VAL A 61 -15.46 2.05 8.27
C VAL A 61 -15.97 3.46 7.97
N GLU A 62 -16.31 4.25 8.99
CA GLU A 62 -16.81 5.62 8.79
C GLU A 62 -15.76 6.53 8.15
N LYS A 63 -14.51 6.39 8.57
CA LYS A 63 -13.36 7.08 7.95
C LYS A 63 -13.20 6.73 6.48
N LEU A 64 -13.44 5.48 6.07
CA LEU A 64 -13.38 5.08 4.68
C LEU A 64 -14.56 5.61 3.87
N LYS A 65 -15.79 5.52 4.39
CA LYS A 65 -16.98 6.06 3.74
C LYS A 65 -16.86 7.56 3.45
N SER A 66 -16.36 8.32 4.43
CA SER A 66 -16.14 9.76 4.30
C SER A 66 -15.16 10.11 3.17
N LEU A 67 -14.12 9.31 2.94
CA LEU A 67 -13.15 9.56 1.86
C LEU A 67 -13.74 9.45 0.45
N VAL A 68 -14.79 8.64 0.29
CA VAL A 68 -15.42 8.37 -1.01
C VAL A 68 -16.80 9.01 -1.13
N ASN A 69 -17.17 9.89 -0.20
CA ASN A 69 -18.48 10.55 -0.13
C ASN A 69 -19.66 9.56 -0.14
N LEU A 70 -19.47 8.36 0.40
CA LEU A 70 -20.56 7.41 0.61
C LEU A 70 -21.27 7.77 1.92
N LYS A 71 -22.59 7.94 1.86
CA LYS A 71 -23.45 8.12 3.03
C LYS A 71 -23.78 6.78 3.66
#